data_AF-A0A829GHL8-F1
#
_entry.id   AF-A0A829GHL8-F1
#
_cell.length_a   1.000
_cell.length_b   1.000
_cell.length_c   1.000
_cell.angle_alpha   90.00
_cell.angle_beta   90.00
_cell.angle_gamma   90.00
#
_symmetry.space_group_name_H-M   'P 1'
#
loop_
_entity.id
_entity.type
_entity.pdbx_description
1 polymer ?
#
loop_
_entity_poly.entity_id
_entity_poly.type
_entity_poly.pdbx_seq_one_letter_code
_entity_poly.pdbx_strand_id
1 'polypeptide(L)'
;MLFVTALKYSTAALAAQVLASHRYGKNWYTLVFSVSYGLSGFLIANFLNIMWMDGVILLPLVILGIDRLFEEHRLIPYVVPLSLSFITNYYIGFMVAIFSALYFCWQWASHHQPQLLRKIALFVGGSLLSGMIGAIVLIPTYLALSASRLSSAGADFTIKPLFSLIDLPSKLIPGSFNFAQLSNGLPNLYMGM
;
A
#
# COMPACT_ATOMS: atom_id res chain seq x y z
N MET A 1 -3.37 10.12 20.99
CA MET A 1 -3.11 10.38 19.56
C MET A 1 -1.62 10.31 19.23
N LEU A 2 -0.78 11.22 19.75
CA LEU A 2 0.67 11.26 19.43
C LEU A 2 1.46 9.97 19.75
N PHE A 3 1.12 9.30 20.85
CA PHE A 3 1.78 8.02 21.19
C PHE A 3 1.47 6.92 20.17
N VAL A 4 0.22 6.83 19.73
CA VAL A 4 -0.22 5.81 18.76
C VAL A 4 0.41 6.07 17.39
N THR A 5 0.51 7.33 16.97
CA THR A 5 1.18 7.66 15.71
C THR A 5 2.66 7.32 15.79
N ALA A 6 3.38 7.72 16.84
CA ALA A 6 4.80 7.37 17.01
C ALA A 6 5.05 5.85 16.97
N LEU A 7 4.16 5.07 17.60
CA LEU A 7 4.22 3.61 17.55
C LEU A 7 4.05 3.10 16.11
N LYS A 8 3.10 3.65 15.35
CA LYS A 8 2.87 3.28 13.94
C LYS A 8 4.08 3.55 13.04
N TYR A 9 4.73 4.72 13.19
CA TYR A 9 5.96 5.04 12.46
C TYR A 9 7.07 4.02 12.79
N SER A 10 7.19 3.69 14.07
CA SER A 10 8.18 2.70 14.54
C SER A 10 7.90 1.32 13.95
N THR A 11 6.64 0.86 13.93
CA THR A 11 6.28 -0.40 13.27
C THR A 11 6.49 -0.38 11.76
N ALA A 12 6.30 0.76 11.08
CA ALA A 12 6.57 0.87 9.64
C ALA A 12 8.08 0.71 9.37
N ALA A 13 8.92 1.38 10.17
CA ALA A 13 10.36 1.21 10.11
C ALA A 13 10.80 -0.23 10.42
N LEU A 14 10.21 -0.86 11.44
CA LEU A 14 10.50 -2.26 11.77
C LEU A 14 10.10 -3.21 10.65
N ALA A 15 8.93 -3.04 10.04
CA ALA A 15 8.50 -3.86 8.90
C ALA A 15 9.46 -3.73 7.71
N ALA A 16 9.89 -2.51 7.40
CA ALA A 16 10.91 -2.25 6.39
C ALA A 16 12.26 -2.88 6.76
N GLN A 17 12.66 -2.88 8.04
CA GLN A 17 13.90 -3.51 8.49
C GLN A 17 13.86 -5.02 8.35
N VAL A 18 12.73 -5.66 8.63
CA VAL A 18 12.56 -7.11 8.42
C VAL A 18 12.74 -7.43 6.93
N LEU A 19 12.12 -6.67 6.03
CA LEU A 19 12.30 -6.85 4.58
C LEU A 19 13.75 -6.60 4.14
N ALA A 20 14.34 -5.47 4.54
CA ALA A 20 15.69 -5.09 4.13
C ALA A 20 16.74 -6.08 4.63
N SER A 21 16.61 -6.55 5.87
CA SER A 21 17.50 -7.56 6.44
C SER A 21 17.33 -8.95 5.82
N HIS A 22 16.13 -9.28 5.34
CA HIS A 22 15.90 -10.51 4.58
C HIS A 22 16.67 -10.51 3.25
N ARG A 23 16.69 -9.38 2.53
CA ARG A 23 17.32 -9.27 1.21
C ARG A 23 18.83 -9.01 1.24
N TYR A 24 19.27 -8.14 2.13
CA TYR A 24 20.64 -7.60 2.11
C TYR A 24 21.43 -7.92 3.40
N GLY A 25 20.86 -8.74 4.29
CA GLY A 25 21.45 -9.04 5.58
C GLY A 25 21.36 -7.88 6.59
N LYS A 26 21.76 -8.13 7.83
CA LYS A 26 21.72 -7.14 8.91
C LYS A 26 22.92 -6.20 8.81
N ASN A 27 22.74 -5.05 8.16
CA ASN A 27 23.79 -4.06 7.96
C ASN A 27 23.34 -2.64 8.32
N TRP A 28 24.29 -1.73 8.57
CA TRP A 28 23.99 -0.35 8.96
C TRP A 28 23.13 0.39 7.92
N TYR A 29 23.37 0.17 6.62
CA TYR A 29 22.59 0.80 5.56
C TYR A 29 21.13 0.30 5.50
N THR A 30 20.86 -0.94 5.93
CA THR A 30 19.47 -1.43 6.06
C THR A 30 18.71 -0.68 7.15
N LEU A 31 19.38 -0.36 8.27
CA LEU A 31 18.79 0.43 9.34
C LEU A 31 18.46 1.84 8.87
N VAL A 32 19.39 2.48 8.14
CA VAL A 32 19.17 3.82 7.57
C VAL A 32 17.97 3.80 6.63
N PHE A 33 17.90 2.85 5.70
CA PHE A 33 16.76 2.71 4.78
C PHE A 33 15.43 2.55 5.53
N SER A 34 15.41 1.70 6.56
CA SER A 34 14.20 1.42 7.35
C SER A 34 13.71 2.63 8.13
N VAL A 35 14.63 3.40 8.71
CA VAL A 35 14.30 4.67 9.38
C VAL A 35 13.79 5.69 8.36
N SER A 36 14.43 5.80 7.18
CA SER A 36 13.96 6.66 6.10
C SER A 36 12.58 6.27 5.58
N TYR A 37 12.26 4.98 5.52
CA TYR A 37 10.93 4.49 5.16
C TYR A 37 9.88 4.89 6.21
N GLY A 38 10.18 4.65 7.49
CA GLY A 38 9.31 5.03 8.60
C GLY A 38 9.08 6.55 8.71
N LEU A 39 10.06 7.36 8.32
CA LEU A 39 9.98 8.83 8.27
C LEU A 39 9.72 9.37 6.86
N SER A 40 9.16 8.55 5.97
CA SER A 40 8.86 8.98 4.60
C SER A 40 7.84 10.11 4.58
N GLY A 41 7.95 11.01 3.60
CA GLY A 41 7.07 12.17 3.47
C GLY A 41 5.57 11.80 3.39
N PHE A 42 5.24 10.62 2.87
CA PHE A 42 3.87 10.11 2.87
C PHE A 42 3.33 9.91 4.30
N LEU A 43 4.10 9.31 5.20
CA LEU A 43 3.71 9.12 6.59
C LEU A 43 3.59 10.47 7.31
N ILE A 44 4.57 11.37 7.10
CA ILE A 44 4.60 12.71 7.69
C ILE A 44 3.35 13.51 7.30
N ALA A 45 3.02 13.58 6.01
CA ALA A 45 1.87 14.33 5.54
C ALA A 45 0.52 13.72 5.98
N ASN A 46 0.49 12.42 6.20
CA ASN A 46 -0.71 11.70 6.65
C ASN A 46 -0.71 11.43 8.16
N PHE A 47 0.04 12.19 8.96
CA PHE A 47 0.12 11.95 10.42
C PHE A 47 -1.24 12.06 11.14
N LEU A 48 -2.16 12.87 10.60
CA LEU A 48 -3.53 13.00 11.12
C LEU A 48 -4.45 11.87 10.64
N ASN A 49 -4.10 11.21 9.53
CA ASN A 49 -4.87 10.13 8.91
C ASN A 49 -4.33 8.76 9.34
N ILE A 50 -4.51 8.44 10.61
CA ILE A 50 -3.95 7.24 11.27
C ILE A 50 -4.32 5.92 10.56
N MET A 51 -5.48 5.88 9.91
CA MET A 51 -5.98 4.73 9.14
C MET A 51 -5.19 4.45 7.85
N TRP A 52 -4.42 5.43 7.33
CA TRP A 52 -3.62 5.26 6.12
C TRP A 52 -2.25 4.61 6.43
N MET A 53 -1.82 4.72 7.68
CA MET A 53 -0.50 4.23 8.11
C MET A 53 -0.45 2.71 8.17
N ASP A 54 -1.58 2.03 8.42
CA ASP A 54 -1.65 0.57 8.50
C ASP A 54 -1.23 -0.09 7.18
N GLY A 55 -1.68 0.45 6.04
CA GLY A 55 -1.28 -0.06 4.74
C GLY A 55 0.21 0.13 4.43
N VAL A 56 0.81 1.24 4.88
CA VAL A 56 2.25 1.50 4.73
C VAL A 56 3.07 0.54 5.61
N ILE A 57 2.58 0.18 6.79
CA ILE A 57 3.23 -0.82 7.67
C ILE A 57 3.16 -2.21 7.04
N LEU A 58 2.03 -2.55 6.40
CA LEU A 58 1.80 -3.88 5.82
C LEU A 58 2.51 -4.07 4.48
N LEU A 59 2.78 -3.01 3.72
CA LEU A 59 3.42 -3.08 2.40
C LEU A 59 4.78 -3.84 2.40
N PRO A 60 5.76 -3.54 3.28
CA PRO A 60 7.02 -4.29 3.33
C PRO A 60 6.81 -5.76 3.68
N LEU A 61 5.78 -6.08 4.48
CA LEU A 61 5.42 -7.46 4.84
C LEU A 61 4.80 -8.21 3.67
N VAL A 62 3.99 -7.54 2.83
CA VAL A 62 3.46 -8.13 1.59
C VAL A 62 4.60 -8.44 0.62
N ILE A 63 5.56 -7.52 0.46
CA ILE A 63 6.75 -7.75 -0.37
C ILE A 63 7.53 -8.95 0.16
N LEU A 64 7.80 -8.99 1.46
CA LEU A 64 8.47 -10.13 2.11
C LEU A 64 7.70 -11.43 1.91
N GLY A 65 6.38 -11.38 1.97
CA GLY A 65 5.50 -12.52 1.73
C GLY A 65 5.65 -13.07 0.31
N ILE A 66 5.77 -12.18 -0.68
CA ILE A 66 6.01 -12.57 -2.08
C ILE A 66 7.42 -13.15 -2.22
N ASP A 67 8.45 -12.53 -1.64
CA ASP A 67 9.81 -13.07 -1.68
C ASP A 67 9.87 -14.50 -1.11
N ARG A 68 9.26 -14.72 0.06
CA ARG A 68 9.14 -16.06 0.68
C ARG A 68 8.28 -17.04 -0.12
N LEU A 69 7.29 -16.55 -0.87
CA LEU A 69 6.52 -17.38 -1.78
C LEU A 69 7.40 -17.87 -2.95
N PHE A 70 8.30 -17.03 -3.45
CA PHE A 70 9.25 -17.41 -4.50
C PHE A 70 10.38 -18.32 -4.00
N GLU A 71 10.90 -18.08 -2.81
CA GLU A 71 12.04 -18.81 -2.24
C GLU A 71 11.60 -20.10 -1.54
N GLU A 72 10.61 -20.02 -0.65
CA GLU A 72 10.22 -21.09 0.27
C GLU A 72 8.88 -21.76 -0.09
N HIS A 73 8.17 -21.27 -1.12
CA HIS A 73 6.81 -21.72 -1.49
C HIS A 73 5.79 -21.58 -0.35
N ARG A 74 6.02 -20.66 0.59
CA ARG A 74 5.14 -20.44 1.74
C ARG A 74 4.07 -19.41 1.42
N LEU A 75 2.81 -19.81 1.57
CA LEU A 75 1.65 -18.99 1.26
C LEU A 75 1.24 -18.03 2.39
N ILE A 76 1.38 -18.48 3.64
CA ILE A 76 0.90 -17.74 4.83
C ILE A 76 1.54 -16.35 4.97
N PRO A 77 2.87 -16.17 4.79
CA PRO A 77 3.51 -14.87 4.91
C PRO A 77 3.03 -13.84 3.87
N TYR A 78 2.40 -14.28 2.78
CA TYR A 78 1.77 -13.42 1.78
C TYR A 78 0.30 -13.14 2.11
N VAL A 79 -0.47 -14.19 2.42
CA VAL A 79 -1.92 -14.09 2.65
C VAL A 79 -2.27 -13.24 3.86
N VAL A 80 -1.55 -13.41 4.98
CA VAL A 80 -1.84 -12.70 6.22
C VAL A 80 -1.73 -11.17 6.06
N PRO A 81 -0.58 -10.60 5.63
CA PRO A 81 -0.46 -9.15 5.50
C PRO A 81 -1.36 -8.57 4.41
N LEU A 82 -1.62 -9.30 3.32
CA LEU A 82 -2.55 -8.83 2.28
C LEU A 82 -3.99 -8.80 2.78
N SER A 83 -4.44 -9.83 3.50
CA SER A 83 -5.77 -9.88 4.13
C SER A 83 -5.93 -8.76 5.16
N LEU A 84 -4.93 -8.56 6.01
CA LEU A 84 -4.92 -7.45 6.97
C LEU A 84 -5.00 -6.10 6.27
N SER A 85 -4.40 -5.94 5.09
CA SER A 85 -4.46 -4.70 4.33
C SER A 85 -5.89 -4.40 3.88
N PHE A 86 -6.65 -5.41 3.45
CA PHE A 86 -8.07 -5.24 3.10
C PHE A 86 -8.95 -4.93 4.32
N ILE A 87 -8.71 -5.60 5.45
CA ILE A 87 -9.50 -5.44 6.67
C ILE A 87 -9.27 -4.06 7.30
N THR A 88 -8.01 -3.61 7.35
CA THR A 88 -7.64 -2.33 7.98
C THR A 88 -8.12 -1.14 7.17
N ASN A 89 -7.95 -1.17 5.85
CA ASN A 89 -8.35 -0.07 4.99
C ASN A 89 -8.55 -0.55 3.55
N TYR A 90 -9.80 -0.67 3.11
CA TYR A 90 -10.12 -1.15 1.77
C TYR A 90 -9.46 -0.31 0.65
N TYR A 91 -9.26 0.99 0.85
CA TYR A 91 -8.66 1.89 -0.14
C TYR A 91 -7.20 1.55 -0.37
N ILE A 92 -6.39 1.51 0.70
CA ILE A 92 -4.97 1.16 0.58
C ILE A 92 -4.79 -0.34 0.33
N GLY A 93 -5.66 -1.20 0.86
CA GLY A 93 -5.64 -2.63 0.58
C GLY A 93 -5.75 -2.93 -0.91
N PHE A 94 -6.62 -2.23 -1.65
CA PHE A 94 -6.70 -2.34 -3.10
C PHE A 94 -5.41 -1.87 -3.80
N MET A 95 -4.82 -0.76 -3.36
CA MET A 95 -3.54 -0.27 -3.90
C MET A 95 -2.40 -1.26 -3.64
N VAL A 96 -2.35 -1.87 -2.46
CA VAL A 96 -1.37 -2.91 -2.09
C VAL A 96 -1.59 -4.17 -2.92
N ALA A 97 -2.84 -4.54 -3.23
CA ALA A 97 -3.15 -5.68 -4.09
C ALA A 97 -2.64 -5.47 -5.52
N ILE A 98 -2.89 -4.29 -6.11
CA ILE A 98 -2.35 -3.92 -7.43
C ILE A 98 -0.82 -3.96 -7.40
N PHE A 99 -0.21 -3.33 -6.41
CA PHE A 99 1.23 -3.35 -6.22
C PHE A 99 1.77 -4.77 -6.11
N SER A 100 1.08 -5.66 -5.39
CA SER A 100 1.49 -7.06 -5.23
C SER A 100 1.52 -7.82 -6.55
N ALA A 101 0.57 -7.56 -7.45
CA ALA A 101 0.53 -8.16 -8.79
C ALA A 101 1.66 -7.62 -9.67
N LEU A 102 1.90 -6.31 -9.67
CA LEU A 102 3.02 -5.70 -10.39
C LEU A 102 4.37 -6.22 -9.89
N TYR A 103 4.52 -6.32 -8.57
CA TYR A 103 5.73 -6.81 -7.93
C TYR A 103 5.97 -8.30 -8.25
N PHE A 104 4.92 -9.12 -8.26
CA PHE A 104 5.01 -10.52 -8.70
C PHE A 104 5.49 -10.62 -10.16
N CYS A 105 4.93 -9.81 -11.07
CA CYS A 105 5.35 -9.75 -12.46
C CYS A 105 6.81 -9.30 -12.61
N TRP A 106 7.25 -8.31 -11.84
CA TRP A 106 8.64 -7.87 -11.83
C TRP A 106 9.58 -8.99 -11.34
N GLN A 107 9.24 -9.67 -10.25
CA GLN A 107 10.05 -10.76 -9.70
C GLN A 107 10.15 -11.95 -10.67
N TRP A 108 9.08 -12.20 -11.41
CA TRP A 108 9.06 -13.16 -12.51
C TRP A 108 9.98 -12.75 -13.67
N ALA A 109 9.95 -11.48 -14.09
CA ALA A 109 10.76 -10.98 -15.21
C ALA A 109 12.25 -10.91 -14.87
N SER A 110 12.61 -10.56 -13.63
CA SER A 110 14.01 -10.35 -13.22
C SER A 110 14.80 -11.64 -12.99
N HIS A 111 14.14 -12.80 -12.85
CA HIS A 111 14.81 -14.05 -12.52
C HIS A 111 14.30 -15.21 -13.38
N HIS A 112 15.18 -16.09 -13.83
CA HIS A 112 14.75 -17.38 -14.40
C HIS A 112 14.22 -18.29 -13.29
N GLN A 113 12.90 -18.45 -13.23
CA GLN A 113 12.22 -19.12 -12.13
C GLN A 113 11.77 -20.54 -12.54
N PRO A 114 12.41 -21.61 -12.02
CA PRO A 114 11.87 -22.95 -12.15
C PRO A 114 10.53 -23.05 -11.40
N GLN A 115 9.64 -23.93 -11.88
CA GLN A 115 8.31 -24.17 -11.27
C GLN A 115 7.37 -22.95 -11.29
N LEU A 116 7.49 -22.08 -12.30
CA LEU A 116 6.68 -20.87 -12.45
C LEU A 116 5.17 -21.12 -12.28
N LEU A 117 4.63 -22.18 -12.89
CA LEU A 117 3.20 -22.50 -12.81
C LEU A 117 2.74 -22.73 -11.36
N ARG A 118 3.57 -23.37 -10.53
CA ARG A 118 3.30 -23.57 -9.11
C ARG A 118 3.30 -22.25 -8.35
N LYS A 119 4.25 -21.35 -8.65
CA LYS A 119 4.34 -20.02 -8.02
C LYS A 119 3.14 -19.14 -8.39
N ILE A 120 2.70 -19.20 -9.66
CA ILE A 120 1.49 -18.53 -10.13
C ILE A 120 0.27 -19.09 -9.39
N ALA A 121 0.12 -20.42 -9.32
CA ALA A 121 -1.00 -21.05 -8.61
C ALA A 121 -1.05 -20.66 -7.13
N LEU A 122 0.12 -20.61 -6.46
CA LEU A 122 0.23 -20.15 -5.07
C LEU A 122 -0.12 -18.67 -4.95
N PHE A 123 0.38 -17.80 -5.83
CA PHE A 123 0.08 -16.38 -5.80
C PHE A 123 -1.42 -16.14 -6.02
N VAL A 124 -1.99 -16.66 -7.11
CA VAL A 124 -3.42 -16.52 -7.43
C VAL A 124 -4.29 -17.10 -6.31
N GLY A 125 -3.97 -18.30 -5.82
CA GLY A 125 -4.68 -18.92 -4.71
C GLY A 125 -4.58 -18.08 -3.43
N GLY A 126 -3.41 -17.52 -3.13
CA GLY A 126 -3.19 -16.64 -2.00
C GLY A 126 -3.92 -15.30 -2.11
N SER A 127 -3.92 -14.67 -3.29
CA SER A 127 -4.64 -13.43 -3.54
C SER A 127 -6.14 -13.65 -3.41
N LEU A 128 -6.66 -14.77 -3.94
CA LEU A 128 -8.07 -15.13 -3.82
C LEU A 128 -8.46 -15.38 -2.37
N LEU A 129 -7.67 -16.16 -1.63
CA LEU A 129 -7.88 -16.38 -0.19
C LEU A 129 -7.86 -15.06 0.58
N SER A 130 -6.93 -14.16 0.26
CA SER A 130 -6.84 -12.86 0.92
C SER A 130 -8.05 -11.98 0.62
N GLY A 131 -8.52 -11.99 -0.63
CA GLY A 131 -9.75 -11.32 -1.03
C GLY A 131 -10.99 -11.89 -0.34
N MET A 132 -11.07 -13.22 -0.19
CA MET A 132 -12.16 -13.88 0.54
C MET A 132 -12.16 -13.53 2.03
N ILE A 133 -10.99 -13.48 2.67
CA ILE A 133 -10.86 -13.03 4.07
C ILE A 133 -11.25 -11.55 4.19
N GLY A 134 -10.78 -10.71 3.26
CA GLY A 134 -11.13 -9.30 3.18
C GLY A 134 -12.60 -9.02 2.84
N ALA A 135 -13.31 -9.98 2.23
CA ALA A 135 -14.69 -9.84 1.80
C ALA A 135 -15.64 -9.49 2.96
N ILE A 136 -15.30 -9.93 4.18
CA ILE A 136 -16.03 -9.60 5.41
C ILE A 136 -16.17 -8.08 5.60
N VAL A 137 -15.17 -7.30 5.18
CA VAL A 137 -15.19 -5.83 5.24
C VAL A 137 -15.61 -5.22 3.90
N LEU A 138 -15.17 -5.79 2.77
CA LEU A 138 -15.44 -5.24 1.44
C LEU A 138 -16.93 -5.30 1.07
N ILE A 139 -17.63 -6.39 1.40
CA ILE A 139 -19.05 -6.57 1.08
C ILE A 139 -19.93 -5.52 1.81
N PRO A 140 -19.89 -5.39 3.16
CA PRO A 140 -20.71 -4.38 3.82
C PRO A 140 -20.34 -2.96 3.40
N THR A 141 -19.06 -2.69 3.13
CA THR A 141 -18.61 -1.39 2.61
C THR A 141 -19.23 -1.10 1.24
N TYR A 142 -19.25 -2.07 0.34
CA TYR A 142 -19.88 -1.94 -0.97
C TYR A 142 -21.39 -1.69 -0.87
N LEU A 143 -22.09 -2.42 0.01
CA LEU A 143 -23.52 -2.22 0.25
C LEU A 143 -23.82 -0.83 0.83
N ALA A 144 -23.00 -0.35 1.77
CA ALA A 144 -23.15 0.98 2.34
C ALA A 144 -22.89 2.10 1.31
N LEU A 145 -21.90 1.93 0.44
CA LEU A 145 -21.56 2.89 -0.62
C LEU A 145 -22.62 2.92 -1.72
N SER A 146 -23.13 1.76 -2.13
CA SER A 146 -24.20 1.68 -3.14
C SER A 146 -25.51 2.27 -2.62
N ALA A 147 -25.86 2.04 -1.36
CA ALA A 147 -27.04 2.63 -0.75
C ALA A 147 -26.98 4.16 -0.61
N SER A 148 -25.77 4.73 -0.45
CA SER A 148 -25.57 6.18 -0.19
C SER A 148 -25.22 7.02 -1.41
N ARG A 149 -24.50 6.47 -2.41
CA ARG A 149 -24.03 7.23 -3.58
C ARG A 149 -24.76 6.94 -4.88
N LEU A 150 -25.27 5.72 -5.08
CA LEU A 150 -25.97 5.36 -6.33
C LEU A 150 -27.38 5.95 -6.44
N SER A 151 -27.96 6.36 -5.31
CA SER A 151 -29.28 6.98 -5.21
C SER A 151 -29.27 8.50 -5.42
N SER A 152 -28.11 9.17 -5.30
CA SER A 152 -28.03 10.66 -5.29
C SER A 152 -27.19 11.27 -6.41
N ALA A 153 -26.40 10.48 -7.15
CA ALA A 153 -25.59 10.98 -8.26
C ALA A 153 -25.80 10.07 -9.47
N GLY A 154 -26.48 10.59 -10.50
CA GLY A 154 -26.49 9.96 -11.82
C GLY A 154 -25.05 9.63 -12.22
N ALA A 155 -24.81 8.40 -12.64
CA ALA A 155 -23.48 7.92 -12.99
C ALA A 155 -23.01 8.55 -14.31
N ASP A 156 -22.60 9.81 -14.26
CA ASP A 156 -21.96 10.50 -15.38
C ASP A 156 -20.52 9.99 -15.51
N PHE A 157 -20.34 8.95 -16.34
CA PHE A 157 -19.04 8.41 -16.76
C PHE A 157 -18.29 9.35 -17.73
N THR A 158 -18.36 10.66 -17.53
CA THR A 158 -17.55 11.60 -18.32
C THR A 158 -16.12 11.62 -17.80
N ILE A 159 -15.19 11.17 -18.64
CA ILE A 159 -13.74 11.29 -18.41
C ILE A 159 -13.39 12.78 -18.51
N LYS A 160 -13.35 13.47 -17.37
CA LYS A 160 -12.86 14.84 -17.28
C LYS A 160 -11.47 14.81 -16.64
N PRO A 161 -10.48 15.52 -17.21
CA PRO A 161 -9.20 15.70 -16.53
C PRO A 161 -9.46 16.41 -15.20
N LEU A 162 -9.12 15.75 -14.09
CA LEU A 162 -9.39 16.24 -12.75
C LEU A 162 -8.55 17.48 -12.40
N PHE A 163 -7.45 17.69 -13.11
CA PHE A 163 -6.52 18.81 -12.94
C PHE A 163 -5.68 19.04 -14.20
N SER A 164 -5.12 20.24 -14.33
CA SER A 164 -4.21 20.63 -15.42
C SER A 164 -2.80 20.10 -15.16
N LEU A 165 -2.19 19.44 -16.16
CA LEU A 165 -0.83 18.90 -16.06
C LEU A 165 0.25 19.99 -15.89
N ILE A 166 -0.04 21.21 -16.36
CA ILE A 166 0.86 22.37 -16.27
C ILE A 166 1.04 22.87 -14.84
N ASP A 167 0.09 22.59 -13.94
CA ASP A 167 0.16 23.05 -12.56
C ASP A 167 0.85 22.02 -11.64
N LEU A 168 1.17 20.80 -12.14
CA LEU A 168 1.87 19.77 -11.37
C LEU A 168 3.24 20.20 -10.80
N PRO A 169 4.09 20.98 -11.52
CA PRO A 169 5.37 21.42 -10.96
C PRO A 169 5.23 22.30 -9.73
N SER A 170 4.11 23.02 -9.58
CA SER A 170 3.83 23.85 -8.39
C SER A 170 3.65 23.02 -7.11
N LYS A 171 3.42 21.70 -7.25
CA LYS A 171 3.29 20.74 -6.15
C LYS A 171 4.60 20.04 -5.81
N LEU A 172 5.71 20.42 -6.45
CA LEU A 172 7.06 20.01 -6.09
C LEU A 172 7.72 20.93 -5.04
N ILE A 173 7.08 22.06 -4.72
CA ILE A 173 7.59 23.05 -3.77
C ILE A 173 7.21 22.64 -2.33
N PRO A 174 8.15 22.75 -1.37
CA PRO A 174 7.82 22.54 0.04
C PRO A 174 6.69 23.46 0.53
N GLY A 175 5.79 22.91 1.35
CA GLY A 175 4.64 23.68 1.88
C GLY A 175 3.46 23.86 0.91
N SER A 176 3.43 23.19 -0.24
CA SER A 176 2.31 23.24 -1.21
C SER A 176 1.02 22.53 -0.73
N PHE A 177 1.04 21.93 0.47
CA PHE A 177 -0.14 21.29 1.08
C PHE A 177 -1.10 22.34 1.63
N ASN A 178 -2.29 22.46 1.04
CA ASN A 178 -3.34 23.38 1.50
C ASN A 178 -4.63 22.61 1.80
N PHE A 179 -5.17 22.76 3.01
CA PHE A 179 -6.42 22.13 3.43
C PHE A 179 -7.63 22.56 2.59
N ALA A 180 -7.60 23.76 2.00
CA ALA A 180 -8.65 24.25 1.11
C ALA A 180 -8.72 23.48 -0.22
N GLN A 181 -7.67 22.74 -0.57
CA GLN A 181 -7.56 21.97 -1.82
C GLN A 181 -7.86 20.47 -1.64
N LEU A 182 -8.41 20.04 -0.49
CA LEU A 182 -8.70 18.62 -0.25
C LEU A 182 -9.70 17.99 -1.24
N SER A 183 -10.63 18.77 -1.79
CA SER A 183 -11.69 18.25 -2.67
C SER A 183 -11.40 18.41 -4.17
N ASN A 184 -10.74 19.49 -4.60
CA ASN A 184 -10.51 19.84 -6.01
C ASN A 184 -9.05 20.29 -6.27
N GLY A 185 -8.10 19.81 -5.47
CA GLY A 185 -6.69 20.19 -5.53
C GLY A 185 -5.85 19.34 -6.47
N LEU A 186 -4.67 19.87 -6.83
CA LEU A 186 -3.62 19.10 -7.50
C LEU A 186 -3.04 18.04 -6.55
N PRO A 187 -2.62 16.88 -7.08
CA PRO A 187 -1.99 15.84 -6.27
C PRO A 187 -0.67 16.34 -5.67
N ASN A 188 -0.42 16.04 -4.39
CA ASN A 188 0.81 16.42 -3.72
C ASN A 188 1.95 15.51 -4.21
N LEU A 189 2.88 16.07 -4.98
CA LEU A 189 4.04 15.35 -5.53
C LEU A 189 5.26 15.40 -4.60
N TYR A 190 5.44 16.49 -3.86
CA TYR A 190 6.54 16.66 -2.92
C TYR A 190 6.05 16.79 -1.47
N MET A 191 6.72 16.06 -0.59
CA MET A 191 6.42 15.94 0.83
C MET A 191 7.69 16.13 1.67
N GLY A 192 8.53 17.10 1.29
CA GLY A 192 9.60 17.62 2.13
C GLY A 192 9.17 18.95 2.76
N MET A 193 9.72 19.26 3.94
CA MET A 193 9.60 20.60 4.54
C MET A 193 10.23 21.67 3.66
#